data_AF-A0AAD5FQD5-F1
#
_entry.id   AF-A0AAD5FQD5-F1
#
_cell.length_a   1.000
_cell.length_b   1.000
_cell.length_c   1.000
_cell.angle_alpha   90.00
_cell.angle_beta   90.00
_cell.angle_gamma   90.00
#
_symmetry.space_group_name_H-M   'P 1'
#
loop_
_entity.id
_entity.type
_entity.pdbx_description
1 polymer ?
#
loop_
_entity_poly.entity_id
_entity_poly.type
_entity_poly.pdbx_seq_one_letter_code
_entity_poly.pdbx_strand_id
1 'polypeptide(L)'
;WFKETQARKVAKNGSFPCWFHGLIPRRQAEDLLADKPLGCFLIRVGQSREGYTLTYRGADRLRHYMIEMQSNGKYVILGEDRVHASLLDLVQYHTQVGIQPFMELLTEPCGQ
;
A
#
# COMPACT_ATOMS: atom_id res chain seq x y z
N TRP A 1 -13.00 9.53 -8.02
CA TRP A 1 -11.55 9.35 -8.24
C TRP A 1 -11.13 7.91 -8.57
N PHE A 2 -10.88 6.99 -7.62
CA PHE A 2 -10.23 5.68 -7.93
C PHE A 2 -10.90 4.88 -9.06
N LYS A 3 -12.22 4.69 -8.98
CA LYS A 3 -13.00 3.95 -10.01
C LYS A 3 -12.93 4.60 -11.39
N GLU A 4 -12.83 5.93 -11.44
CA GLU A 4 -12.86 6.71 -12.68
C GLU A 4 -11.46 6.89 -13.29
N THR A 5 -10.40 6.96 -12.47
CA THR A 5 -9.07 7.40 -12.93
C THR A 5 -7.96 6.36 -12.77
N GLN A 6 -8.05 5.44 -11.81
CA GLN A 6 -6.90 4.57 -11.45
C GLN A 6 -7.15 3.07 -11.55
N ALA A 7 -8.40 2.61 -11.58
CA ALA A 7 -8.72 1.18 -11.59
C ALA A 7 -7.94 0.39 -12.67
N ARG A 8 -7.81 0.94 -13.88
CA ARG A 8 -7.06 0.31 -14.99
C ARG A 8 -5.55 0.28 -14.80
N LYS A 9 -4.98 1.17 -13.99
CA LYS A 9 -3.53 1.20 -13.71
C LYS A 9 -3.12 0.20 -12.65
N VAL A 10 -4.03 -0.13 -11.72
CA VAL A 10 -3.79 -1.11 -10.66
C VAL A 10 -4.18 -2.51 -11.12
N ALA A 11 -5.27 -2.65 -11.88
CA ALA A 11 -5.67 -3.93 -12.43
C ALA A 11 -4.66 -4.45 -13.46
N LYS A 12 -4.27 -5.72 -13.33
CA LYS A 12 -3.44 -6.45 -14.29
C LYS A 12 -4.28 -7.58 -14.88
N ASN A 13 -4.39 -7.63 -16.21
CA ASN A 13 -5.17 -8.63 -16.94
C ASN A 13 -6.64 -8.73 -16.47
N GLY A 14 -7.26 -7.61 -16.07
CA GLY A 14 -8.64 -7.59 -15.57
C GLY A 14 -8.81 -8.00 -14.10
N SER A 15 -7.73 -8.38 -13.41
CA SER A 15 -7.72 -8.72 -11.98
C SER A 15 -6.92 -7.71 -11.17
N PHE A 16 -7.31 -7.46 -9.93
CA PHE A 16 -6.49 -6.68 -9.01
C PHE A 16 -5.45 -7.58 -8.33
N PRO A 17 -4.25 -7.05 -8.00
CA PRO A 17 -3.29 -7.77 -7.18
C PRO A 17 -3.90 -8.18 -5.84
N CYS A 18 -3.52 -9.34 -5.31
CA CYS A 18 -4.07 -9.87 -4.05
C CYS A 18 -3.82 -8.94 -2.84
N TRP A 19 -2.75 -8.14 -2.85
CA TRP A 19 -2.46 -7.14 -1.83
C TRP A 19 -3.30 -5.86 -1.95
N PHE A 20 -4.10 -5.68 -3.00
CA PHE A 20 -4.90 -4.48 -3.20
C PHE A 20 -6.34 -4.70 -2.73
N HIS A 21 -6.78 -4.03 -1.68
CA HIS A 21 -8.09 -4.26 -1.05
C HIS A 21 -9.17 -3.24 -1.45
N GLY A 22 -8.87 -2.31 -2.35
CA GLY A 22 -9.84 -1.29 -2.76
C GLY A 22 -10.27 -0.39 -1.59
N LEU A 23 -11.57 -0.10 -1.50
CA LEU A 23 -12.14 0.83 -0.51
C LEU A 23 -12.52 0.11 0.80
N ILE A 24 -11.53 -0.30 1.59
CA ILE A 24 -11.76 -0.77 2.97
C ILE A 24 -11.40 0.32 4.00
N PRO A 25 -12.12 0.42 5.13
CA PRO A 25 -11.75 1.31 6.22
C PRO A 25 -10.48 0.82 6.93
N ARG A 26 -9.84 1.74 7.67
CA ARG A 26 -8.64 1.42 8.46
C ARG A 26 -8.85 0.22 9.38
N ARG A 27 -9.96 0.19 10.12
CA ARG A 27 -10.28 -0.90 11.06
C ARG A 27 -10.29 -2.27 10.38
N GLN A 28 -10.93 -2.39 9.22
CA GLN A 28 -10.95 -3.66 8.48
C GLN A 28 -9.55 -4.08 8.02
N ALA A 29 -8.70 -3.13 7.60
CA ALA A 29 -7.31 -3.42 7.30
C ALA A 29 -6.52 -3.89 8.53
N GLU A 30 -6.85 -3.34 9.71
CA GLU A 30 -6.23 -3.75 10.97
C GLU A 30 -6.64 -5.17 11.37
N ASP A 31 -7.93 -5.49 11.26
CA ASP A 31 -8.47 -6.83 11.53
C ASP A 31 -7.84 -7.91 10.62
N LEU A 32 -7.65 -7.59 9.33
CA LEU A 32 -7.02 -8.52 8.36
C LEU A 32 -5.55 -8.83 8.66
N LEU A 33 -4.84 -7.93 9.35
CA LEU A 33 -3.40 -8.02 9.62
C LEU A 33 -3.06 -8.39 11.06
N ALA A 34 -4.04 -8.47 11.96
CA ALA A 34 -3.82 -8.66 13.40
C ALA A 34 -2.94 -9.89 13.72
N ASP A 35 -3.27 -11.02 13.10
CA ASP A 35 -2.60 -12.32 13.34
C ASP A 35 -1.67 -12.72 12.18
N LYS A 36 -1.19 -11.75 11.40
CA LYS A 36 -0.26 -11.97 10.29
C LYS A 36 1.19 -11.84 10.74
N PRO A 37 2.14 -12.48 10.03
CA PRO A 37 3.56 -12.32 10.34
C PRO A 37 4.05 -10.89 10.07
N LEU A 38 5.18 -10.53 10.67
CA LEU A 38 5.81 -9.23 10.46
C LEU A 38 6.09 -8.98 8.97
N GLY A 39 5.83 -7.75 8.53
CA GLY A 39 5.95 -7.31 7.14
C GLY A 39 4.78 -7.70 6.24
N CYS A 40 3.81 -8.51 6.72
CA CYS A 40 2.60 -8.81 5.96
C CYS A 40 1.82 -7.51 5.69
N PHE A 41 1.37 -7.30 4.44
CA PHE A 41 0.90 -5.97 4.01
C PHE A 41 -0.31 -6.00 3.07
N LEU A 42 -1.02 -4.87 3.02
CA LEU A 42 -2.03 -4.58 2.02
C LEU A 42 -2.02 -3.09 1.64
N ILE A 43 -2.58 -2.78 0.48
CA ILE A 43 -2.83 -1.41 0.02
C ILE A 43 -4.33 -1.21 -0.17
N ARG A 44 -4.83 -0.11 0.39
CA ARG A 44 -6.24 0.32 0.29
C ARG A 44 -6.33 1.74 -0.27
N VAL A 45 -7.48 2.11 -0.82
CA VAL A 45 -7.77 3.46 -1.29
C VAL A 45 -7.99 4.39 -0.09
N GLY A 46 -7.44 5.60 -0.13
CA GLY A 46 -7.69 6.63 0.89
C GLY A 46 -9.16 7.06 0.90
N GLN A 47 -9.78 7.13 2.09
CA GLN A 47 -11.18 7.58 2.23
C GLN A 47 -11.31 9.10 2.31
N SER A 48 -10.34 9.78 2.93
CA SER A 48 -10.40 11.23 3.22
C SER A 48 -9.58 12.09 2.26
N ARG A 49 -8.70 11.48 1.45
CA ARG A 49 -7.83 12.17 0.50
C ARG A 49 -7.58 11.26 -0.70
N GLU A 50 -7.33 11.87 -1.86
CA GLU A 50 -6.89 11.15 -3.06
C GLU A 50 -5.53 10.49 -2.80
N GLY A 51 -5.39 9.25 -3.27
CA GLY A 51 -4.22 8.42 -3.03
C GLY A 51 -4.58 7.09 -2.36
N TYR A 52 -3.57 6.46 -1.78
CA TYR A 52 -3.67 5.14 -1.19
C TYR A 52 -3.11 5.12 0.22
N THR A 53 -3.35 4.03 0.94
CA THR A 53 -2.69 3.74 2.21
C THR A 53 -2.11 2.35 2.16
N LEU A 54 -0.78 2.26 2.32
CA LEU A 54 -0.09 1.01 2.64
C LEU A 54 -0.30 0.74 4.13
N THR A 55 -0.79 -0.45 4.46
CA THR A 55 -0.85 -0.94 5.84
C THR A 55 -0.05 -2.23 5.95
N TYR A 56 0.82 -2.34 6.94
CA TYR A 56 1.58 -3.58 7.18
C TYR A 56 1.76 -3.88 8.67
N ARG A 57 2.03 -5.15 8.96
CA ARG A 57 2.35 -5.63 10.31
C ARG A 57 3.77 -5.25 10.72
N GLY A 58 3.92 -4.12 11.40
CA GLY A 58 5.18 -3.75 12.07
C GLY A 58 5.38 -4.55 13.35
N ALA A 59 6.54 -4.41 14.00
CA ALA A 59 6.89 -5.20 15.19
C ALA A 59 5.93 -4.97 16.39
N ASP A 60 5.69 -3.71 16.73
CA ASP A 60 4.89 -3.28 17.89
C ASP A 60 3.42 -3.00 17.53
N ARG A 61 3.18 -2.45 16.35
CA ARG A 61 1.85 -2.06 15.88
C ARG A 61 1.73 -2.13 14.37
N LEU A 62 0.51 -2.07 13.89
CA LEU A 62 0.24 -1.87 12.48
C LEU A 62 0.71 -0.48 12.04
N ARG A 63 1.40 -0.45 10.91
CA ARG A 63 1.93 0.77 10.30
C ARG A 63 1.00 1.20 9.18
N HIS A 64 0.77 2.50 9.05
CA HIS A 64 -0.07 3.06 8.01
C HIS A 64 0.64 4.22 7.34
N TYR A 65 0.91 4.08 6.05
CA TYR A 65 1.61 5.07 5.24
C TYR A 65 0.73 5.55 4.11
N MET A 66 0.56 6.87 4.02
CA MET A 66 -0.13 7.47 2.89
C MET A 66 0.78 7.41 1.67
N ILE A 67 0.26 6.88 0.58
CA ILE A 67 0.89 6.91 -0.73
C ILE A 67 0.20 8.00 -1.53
N GLU A 68 0.94 9.05 -1.83
CA GLU A 68 0.48 10.12 -2.72
C GLU A 68 0.67 9.70 -4.17
N MET A 69 -0.32 10.01 -5.01
CA MET A 69 -0.17 9.98 -6.46
C MET A 69 0.13 11.39 -6.94
N GLN A 70 1.32 11.60 -7.49
CA GLN A 70 1.72 12.86 -8.06
C GLN A 70 1.00 13.15 -9.38
N SER A 71 0.97 14.41 -9.80
CA SER A 71 0.34 14.85 -11.06
C SER A 71 0.94 14.17 -12.31
N ASN A 72 2.20 13.75 -12.25
CA ASN A 72 2.87 12.98 -13.31
C ASN A 72 2.49 11.48 -13.32
N GLY A 73 1.55 11.06 -12.46
CA GLY A 73 1.06 9.68 -12.37
C GLY A 73 1.97 8.71 -11.60
N LYS A 74 3.03 9.20 -10.95
CA LYS A 74 3.94 8.41 -10.11
C LYS A 74 3.48 8.40 -8.65
N TYR A 75 4.07 7.50 -7.87
CA TYR A 75 3.68 7.22 -6.48
C TYR A 75 4.84 7.43 -5.51
N VAL A 76 4.55 8.00 -4.35
CA VAL A 76 5.54 8.21 -3.27
C VAL A 76 4.87 8.01 -1.91
N ILE A 77 5.57 7.37 -0.98
CA ILE A 77 5.14 7.34 0.42
C ILE A 77 5.41 8.72 1.01
N LEU A 78 4.42 9.34 1.66
CA LEU A 78 4.64 10.63 2.30
C LEU A 78 5.76 10.53 3.35
N GLY A 79 6.79 11.37 3.20
CA GLY A 79 7.99 11.37 4.04
C GLY A 79 9.18 10.59 3.47
N GLU A 80 9.00 9.90 2.34
CA GLU A 80 10.09 9.26 1.58
C GLU A 80 10.49 10.12 0.38
N ASP A 81 11.76 10.03 -0.03
CA ASP A 81 12.26 10.74 -1.22
C ASP A 81 12.07 9.92 -2.51
N ARG A 82 11.83 8.60 -2.39
CA ARG A 82 11.80 7.72 -3.55
C ARG A 82 10.43 7.70 -4.22
N VAL A 83 10.44 7.99 -5.53
CA VAL A 83 9.26 7.99 -6.40
C VAL A 83 9.23 6.73 -7.28
N HIS A 84 8.04 6.14 -7.42
CA HIS A 84 7.80 4.87 -8.13
C HIS A 84 6.85 5.05 -9.31
N ALA A 85 7.07 4.31 -10.39
CA ALA A 85 6.22 4.40 -11.59
C ALA A 85 4.85 3.73 -11.39
N SER A 86 4.76 2.72 -10.52
CA SER A 86 3.53 2.03 -10.16
C SER A 86 3.50 1.63 -8.68
N LEU A 87 2.31 1.30 -8.15
CA LEU A 87 2.17 0.70 -6.82
C LEU A 87 2.92 -0.64 -6.73
N LEU A 88 3.01 -1.39 -7.82
CA LEU A 88 3.77 -2.64 -7.85
C LEU A 88 5.26 -2.39 -7.65
N ASP A 89 5.82 -1.38 -8.34
CA ASP A 89 7.24 -1.02 -8.19
C ASP A 89 7.56 -0.51 -6.78
N LEU A 90 6.61 0.20 -6.16
CA LEU A 90 6.70 0.64 -4.78
C LEU A 90 6.74 -0.55 -3.82
N VAL A 91 5.82 -1.50 -3.97
CA VAL A 91 5.78 -2.73 -3.17
C VAL A 91 7.08 -3.52 -3.35
N GLN A 92 7.49 -3.77 -4.59
CA GLN A 92 8.71 -4.52 -4.89
C GLN A 92 9.95 -3.88 -4.29
N TYR A 93 10.07 -2.56 -4.37
CA TYR A 93 11.19 -1.86 -3.74
C TYR A 93 11.23 -2.07 -2.22
N HIS A 94 10.09 -1.92 -1.55
CA HIS A 94 10.03 -2.04 -0.10
C HIS A 94 10.05 -3.48 0.43
N THR A 95 10.17 -4.48 -0.46
CA THR A 95 10.61 -5.82 -0.07
C THR A 95 12.11 -5.93 0.18
N GLN A 96 12.89 -4.95 -0.32
CA GLN A 96 14.35 -4.94 -0.22
C GLN A 96 14.88 -3.74 0.58
N VAL A 97 14.12 -2.64 0.62
CA VAL A 97 14.50 -1.41 1.33
C VAL A 97 13.45 -1.02 2.36
N GLY A 98 13.88 -0.89 3.61
CA GLY A 98 12.99 -0.54 4.72
C GLY A 98 12.36 0.84 4.59
N ILE A 99 11.16 0.99 5.14
CA ILE A 99 10.42 2.26 5.11
C ILE A 99 10.77 3.08 6.36
N GLN A 100 11.12 4.36 6.20
CA GLN A 100 11.41 5.27 7.31
C GLN A 100 10.16 5.48 8.20
N PRO A 101 10.33 5.70 9.51
CA PRO A 101 11.58 5.68 10.26
C PRO A 101 11.96 4.29 10.80
N PHE A 102 11.11 3.27 10.61
CA PHE A 102 11.27 1.98 11.28
C PHE A 102 12.22 1.03 10.56
N MET A 103 12.50 1.28 9.28
CA MET A 103 13.32 0.42 8.42
C MET A 103 12.81 -1.02 8.32
N GLU A 104 11.50 -1.20 8.50
CA GLU A 104 10.81 -2.49 8.37
C GLU A 104 10.52 -2.78 6.89
N LEU A 105 10.61 -4.06 6.49
CA LEU A 105 10.41 -4.54 5.12
C LEU A 105 8.99 -5.07 4.92
N LEU A 106 8.50 -4.97 3.69
CA LEU A 106 7.32 -5.71 3.22
C LEU A 106 7.73 -7.14 2.90
N THR A 107 6.97 -8.12 3.38
CA THR A 107 7.34 -9.54 3.23
C THR A 107 6.34 -10.28 2.35
N GLU A 108 5.11 -10.42 2.81
CA GLU A 108 4.06 -11.17 2.12
C GLU A 108 2.77 -10.37 1.94
N PRO A 109 2.06 -10.56 0.81
CA PRO A 109 0.80 -9.88 0.59
C PRO A 109 -0.30 -10.51 1.45
N CYS A 110 -1.07 -9.67 2.15
CA CYS A 110 -2.36 -10.06 2.71
C CYS A 110 -3.37 -10.12 1.57
N GLY A 111 -3.77 -11.34 1.19
CA GLY A 111 -4.77 -11.57 0.14
C GLY A 111 -6.15 -11.00 0.47
N GLN A 112 -6.95 -10.78 -0.58
CA GLN A 112 -8.40 -10.52 -0.49
C GLN A 112 -9.17 -11.77 -0.06
#